data_AF-A0A8F4JAB8-F1
#
_entry.id   AF-A0A8F4JAB8-F1
#
_cell.length_a   1.000
_cell.length_b   1.000
_cell.length_c   1.000
_cell.angle_alpha   90.00
_cell.angle_beta   90.00
_cell.angle_gamma   90.00
#
_symmetry.space_group_name_H-M   'P 1'
#
loop_
_entity.id
_entity.type
_entity.pdbx_description
1 polymer ?
#
loop_
_entity_poly.entity_id
_entity_poly.type
_entity_poly.pdbx_seq_one_letter_code
_entity_poly.pdbx_strand_id
1 'polypeptide(L)'
;MAVLAVVAAVALAGCSSGSGSEGAGPSTTGPRAASTTTEDRATTSSTAADGPGQPATGDCPGTDDVAALLGGPVRRSSTAGAPTTSDALSYGYRGCDFDLRSGSGSASITRIDLQGAPEGGLPFDELQRQARSDAAEDGFEALPDLGDDAFRDGTQVAVLHGPDLFFTTYAAASAGSMDADALATKAEALAAGVLDVDLSQAPEALCAAFDGVVADAVGPVDETVPTSGAVGVDDVDIDTSGCRATLGDGATATLAVGDGSRWQDWVDAKAASDLTVSYAEVTVAGHAGYDDGKVLVVDDGEQPLRVATEDLDLDPDVEAQLRVALAELVLG
;
A
#
# COMPACT_ATOMS: atom_id res chain seq x y z
N MET A 1 36.11 -2.23 25.16
CA MET A 1 34.86 -2.77 24.58
C MET A 1 34.10 -1.57 24.05
N ALA A 2 34.07 -1.41 22.73
CA ALA A 2 33.41 -0.30 22.07
C ALA A 2 32.05 -0.80 21.56
N VAL A 3 30.97 -0.13 21.96
CA VAL A 3 29.62 -0.37 21.48
C VAL A 3 29.43 0.49 20.23
N LEU A 4 29.12 -0.17 19.11
CA LEU A 4 28.72 0.47 17.86
C LEU A 4 27.26 0.95 18.02
N ALA A 5 27.03 2.26 17.93
CA ALA A 5 25.69 2.82 17.78
C ALA A 5 25.32 2.80 16.29
N VAL A 6 24.25 2.10 15.93
CA VAL A 6 23.63 2.18 14.61
C VAL A 6 22.50 3.19 14.71
N VAL A 7 22.67 4.34 14.06
CA VAL A 7 21.64 5.38 13.92
C VAL A 7 20.75 4.96 12.75
N ALA A 8 19.50 4.59 13.04
CA ALA A 8 18.48 4.44 12.01
C ALA A 8 17.92 5.84 11.68
N ALA A 9 18.32 6.38 10.53
CA ALA A 9 17.73 7.57 9.96
C ALA A 9 16.42 7.17 9.27
N VAL A 10 15.28 7.63 9.79
CA VAL A 10 14.03 7.68 9.04
C VAL A 10 14.18 8.78 8.00
N ALA A 11 14.22 8.40 6.73
CA ALA A 11 14.31 9.33 5.62
C ALA A 11 12.93 9.94 5.36
N LEU A 12 12.75 11.20 5.76
CA LEU A 12 11.75 12.09 5.16
C LEU A 12 12.29 12.48 3.78
N ALA A 13 11.76 11.89 2.72
CA ALA A 13 12.03 12.32 1.35
C ALA A 13 11.13 13.54 1.05
N GLY A 14 11.70 14.74 1.00
CA GLY A 14 11.70 15.49 -0.25
C GLY A 14 12.17 16.93 -0.02
N CYS A 15 13.39 17.25 -0.45
CA CYS A 15 13.86 18.63 -0.61
C CYS A 15 14.97 18.66 -1.67
N SER A 16 14.72 19.39 -2.76
CA SER A 16 15.81 19.98 -3.55
C SER A 16 15.32 21.24 -4.27
N SER A 17 15.51 22.39 -3.64
CA SER A 17 15.56 23.70 -4.29
C SER A 17 17.01 24.03 -4.67
N GLY A 18 17.22 24.46 -5.91
CA GLY A 18 18.54 24.67 -6.52
C GLY A 18 19.25 26.01 -6.25
N SER A 19 20.44 26.10 -6.85
CA SER A 19 21.20 27.31 -7.24
C SER A 19 22.27 26.82 -8.24
N GLY A 20 22.57 27.40 -9.41
CA GLY A 20 22.34 28.70 -10.02
C GLY A 20 23.70 29.29 -10.45
N SER A 21 24.06 29.26 -11.75
CA SER A 21 24.74 30.36 -12.50
C SER A 21 25.32 29.93 -13.88
N GLU A 22 24.64 30.44 -14.91
CA GLU A 22 25.10 31.15 -16.13
C GLU A 22 26.28 30.67 -17.02
N GLY A 23 25.96 30.54 -18.31
CA GLY A 23 26.89 30.64 -19.45
C GLY A 23 26.14 30.73 -20.78
N ALA A 24 26.04 31.94 -21.35
CA ALA A 24 25.31 32.27 -22.58
C ALA A 24 26.11 32.02 -23.88
N GLY A 25 25.42 31.71 -25.00
CA GLY A 25 25.91 31.95 -26.37
C GLY A 25 25.41 30.95 -27.45
N PRO A 26 25.23 31.34 -28.73
CA PRO A 26 23.97 31.10 -29.46
C PRO A 26 24.00 30.16 -30.69
N SER A 27 22.78 29.75 -31.09
CA SER A 27 22.24 29.38 -32.42
C SER A 27 23.10 28.71 -33.50
N THR A 28 22.64 27.55 -34.02
CA THR A 28 22.45 27.30 -35.48
C THR A 28 21.47 26.14 -35.77
N THR A 29 20.61 26.36 -36.75
CA THR A 29 19.64 25.45 -37.38
C THR A 29 20.31 24.41 -38.30
N GLY A 30 19.77 23.19 -38.39
CA GLY A 30 20.04 22.26 -39.49
C GLY A 30 19.55 20.82 -39.25
N PRO A 31 18.67 20.24 -40.09
CA PRO A 31 18.08 18.92 -39.88
C PRO A 31 18.86 17.80 -40.59
N ARG A 32 19.00 16.61 -39.98
CA ARG A 32 19.05 15.34 -40.73
C ARG A 32 18.99 14.06 -39.88
N ALA A 33 18.13 13.16 -40.35
CA ALA A 33 18.22 11.69 -40.37
C ALA A 33 18.10 10.90 -39.06
N ALA A 34 16.87 10.40 -38.85
CA ALA A 34 16.52 8.98 -38.67
C ALA A 34 17.61 8.05 -38.11
N SER A 35 17.38 7.57 -36.89
CA SER A 35 17.64 6.19 -36.51
C SER A 35 16.50 5.71 -35.62
N THR A 36 15.66 4.88 -36.21
CA THR A 36 14.73 3.99 -35.53
C THR A 36 15.55 2.94 -34.79
N THR A 37 15.53 2.96 -33.46
CA THR A 37 15.83 1.79 -32.64
C THR A 37 14.52 1.36 -31.99
N THR A 38 13.88 0.39 -32.63
CA THR A 38 12.89 -0.47 -32.01
C THR A 38 13.62 -1.27 -30.94
N GLU A 39 13.29 -1.04 -29.67
CA GLU A 39 13.61 -2.03 -28.64
C GLU A 39 12.61 -3.16 -28.80
N ASP A 40 13.08 -4.25 -29.43
CA ASP A 40 12.42 -5.54 -29.42
C ASP A 40 12.26 -6.00 -27.97
N ARG A 41 11.06 -5.82 -27.41
CA ARG A 41 10.64 -6.55 -26.21
C ARG A 41 10.68 -8.02 -26.58
N ALA A 42 11.63 -8.75 -25.99
CA ALA A 42 11.81 -10.18 -26.19
C ALA A 42 10.49 -10.90 -25.93
N THR A 43 9.81 -11.27 -27.01
CA THR A 43 8.65 -12.13 -26.98
C THR A 43 9.21 -13.55 -26.87
N THR A 44 9.24 -14.11 -25.67
CA THR A 44 9.55 -15.54 -25.48
C THR A 44 8.33 -16.35 -25.92
N SER A 45 8.13 -16.44 -27.23
CA SER A 45 7.26 -17.45 -27.84
C SER A 45 7.94 -18.81 -27.70
N SER A 46 7.64 -19.54 -26.64
CA SER A 46 7.98 -20.96 -26.55
C SER A 46 6.99 -21.75 -27.42
N THR A 47 7.45 -22.11 -28.63
CA THR A 47 6.82 -23.17 -29.42
C THR A 47 7.72 -24.40 -29.32
N ALA A 48 7.41 -25.31 -28.40
CA ALA A 48 7.96 -26.66 -28.32
C ALA A 48 6.88 -27.56 -27.69
N ALA A 49 6.17 -28.37 -28.49
CA ALA A 49 6.52 -29.74 -28.86
C ALA A 49 6.16 -30.75 -27.74
N ASP A 50 5.26 -31.68 -28.10
CA ASP A 50 4.75 -32.78 -27.30
C ASP A 50 5.83 -33.48 -26.47
N GLY A 51 5.72 -33.39 -25.14
CA GLY A 51 6.54 -34.05 -24.12
C GLY A 51 5.74 -34.18 -22.81
N PRO A 52 5.97 -35.23 -22.00
CA PRO A 52 4.94 -35.78 -21.12
C PRO A 52 4.75 -34.94 -19.86
N GLY A 53 3.48 -34.61 -19.57
CA GLY A 53 3.05 -33.97 -18.33
C GLY A 53 2.60 -32.52 -18.49
N GLN A 54 1.76 -32.22 -19.48
CA GLN A 54 0.93 -31.02 -19.44
C GLN A 54 0.03 -31.13 -18.20
N PRO A 55 0.14 -30.26 -17.19
CA PRO A 55 -0.75 -30.29 -16.04
C PRO A 55 -2.19 -30.09 -16.54
N ALA A 56 -3.13 -30.84 -15.96
CA ALA A 56 -4.50 -30.89 -16.43
C ALA A 56 -5.09 -29.48 -16.52
N THR A 57 -5.61 -29.13 -17.70
CA THR A 57 -6.35 -27.89 -18.01
C THR A 57 -7.72 -27.80 -17.30
N GLY A 58 -7.95 -28.62 -16.26
CA GLY A 58 -9.23 -28.78 -15.58
C GLY A 58 -9.57 -27.67 -14.58
N ASP A 59 -8.57 -26.91 -14.11
CA ASP A 59 -8.74 -25.93 -13.03
C ASP A 59 -8.89 -24.48 -13.51
N CYS A 60 -8.91 -24.25 -14.84
CA CYS A 60 -9.04 -22.91 -15.40
C CYS A 60 -10.42 -22.69 -16.05
N PRO A 61 -11.07 -21.54 -15.80
CA PRO A 61 -12.35 -21.24 -16.41
C PRO A 61 -12.27 -21.12 -17.94
N GLY A 62 -13.43 -21.21 -18.58
CA GLY A 62 -13.60 -21.02 -20.01
C GLY A 62 -13.23 -19.59 -20.42
N THR A 63 -12.59 -19.42 -21.58
CA THR A 63 -12.21 -18.08 -22.07
C THR A 63 -13.41 -17.20 -22.37
N ASP A 64 -14.56 -17.79 -22.71
CA ASP A 64 -15.76 -17.03 -23.05
C ASP A 64 -16.39 -16.40 -21.80
N ASP A 65 -16.40 -17.11 -20.67
CA ASP A 65 -16.91 -16.61 -19.40
C ASP A 65 -16.01 -15.50 -18.84
N VAL A 66 -14.69 -15.70 -18.89
CA VAL A 66 -13.72 -14.67 -18.47
C VAL A 66 -13.77 -13.44 -19.40
N ALA A 67 -13.92 -13.65 -20.72
CA ALA A 67 -14.08 -12.55 -21.68
C ALA A 67 -15.34 -11.72 -21.41
N ALA A 68 -16.43 -12.36 -20.97
CA ALA A 68 -17.65 -11.65 -20.60
C ALA A 68 -17.45 -10.76 -19.36
N LEU A 69 -16.67 -11.23 -18.38
CA LEU A 69 -16.33 -10.46 -17.17
C LEU A 69 -15.34 -9.33 -17.45
N LEU A 70 -14.27 -9.59 -18.21
CA LEU A 70 -13.26 -8.57 -18.58
C LEU A 70 -13.72 -7.60 -19.67
N GLY A 71 -14.94 -7.77 -20.20
CA GLY A 71 -15.51 -6.86 -21.21
C GLY A 71 -14.88 -6.97 -22.61
N GLY A 72 -14.18 -8.06 -22.92
CA GLY A 72 -13.55 -8.22 -24.23
C GLY A 72 -12.90 -9.59 -24.48
N PRO A 73 -12.54 -9.91 -25.74
CA PRO A 73 -11.93 -11.18 -26.08
C PRO A 73 -10.58 -11.36 -25.40
N VAL A 74 -10.35 -12.52 -24.78
CA VAL A 74 -9.10 -12.81 -24.05
C VAL A 74 -8.19 -13.80 -24.78
N ARG A 75 -6.93 -13.87 -24.35
CA ARG A 75 -6.00 -14.97 -24.61
C ARG A 75 -5.69 -15.64 -23.29
N ARG A 76 -5.91 -16.95 -23.23
CA ARG A 76 -5.49 -17.74 -22.08
C ARG A 76 -4.08 -18.26 -22.29
N SER A 77 -3.25 -18.11 -21.28
CA SER A 77 -1.99 -18.81 -21.15
C SER A 77 -1.96 -19.61 -19.84
N SER A 78 -1.15 -20.66 -19.79
CA SER A 78 -0.97 -21.44 -18.57
C SER A 78 0.14 -20.84 -17.73
N THR A 79 -0.09 -20.74 -16.42
CA THR A 79 0.81 -20.10 -15.48
C THR A 79 1.32 -21.12 -14.49
N ALA A 80 2.64 -21.24 -14.41
CA ALA A 80 3.33 -21.94 -13.34
C ALA A 80 4.35 -20.96 -12.76
N GLY A 81 4.06 -20.46 -11.55
CA GLY A 81 4.93 -19.50 -10.87
C GLY A 81 6.09 -20.21 -10.20
N ALA A 82 7.29 -19.62 -10.29
CA ALA A 82 8.40 -20.00 -9.42
C ALA A 82 7.99 -19.78 -7.95
N PRO A 83 8.56 -20.53 -6.99
CA PRO A 83 8.29 -20.31 -5.58
C PRO A 83 8.60 -18.86 -5.21
N THR A 84 7.60 -18.16 -4.69
CA THR A 84 7.73 -16.85 -4.07
C THR A 84 8.08 -17.06 -2.61
N THR A 85 9.04 -16.28 -2.11
CA THR A 85 9.44 -16.32 -0.70
C THR A 85 9.08 -14.99 -0.05
N SER A 86 8.21 -15.01 0.95
CA SER A 86 8.24 -14.01 2.01
C SER A 86 9.16 -14.51 3.14
N ASP A 87 9.50 -13.65 4.10
CA ASP A 87 10.39 -13.99 5.22
C ASP A 87 9.88 -15.19 6.06
N ALA A 88 8.61 -15.58 5.91
CA ALA A 88 7.97 -16.69 6.64
C ALA A 88 7.43 -17.84 5.77
N LEU A 89 7.20 -17.65 4.45
CA LEU A 89 6.53 -18.63 3.60
C LEU A 89 7.17 -18.77 2.22
N SER A 90 7.29 -20.01 1.74
CA SER A 90 7.67 -20.34 0.37
C SER A 90 6.52 -21.06 -0.33
N TYR A 91 6.00 -20.49 -1.42
CA TYR A 91 4.89 -21.08 -2.16
C TYR A 91 4.97 -20.84 -3.66
N GLY A 92 4.56 -21.83 -4.44
CA GLY A 92 4.41 -21.74 -5.89
C GLY A 92 2.97 -21.46 -6.28
N TYR A 93 2.76 -21.22 -7.57
CA TYR A 93 1.45 -20.99 -8.14
C TYR A 93 1.20 -21.89 -9.34
N ARG A 94 -0.06 -22.28 -9.52
CA ARG A 94 -0.51 -22.98 -10.72
C ARG A 94 -1.86 -22.45 -11.16
N GLY A 95 -2.00 -22.10 -12.44
CA GLY A 95 -3.29 -21.70 -12.97
C GLY A 95 -3.21 -21.13 -14.38
N CYS A 96 -3.99 -20.09 -14.62
CA CYS A 96 -4.08 -19.46 -15.93
C CYS A 96 -4.08 -17.93 -15.83
N ASP A 97 -3.40 -17.32 -16.80
CA ASP A 97 -3.47 -15.90 -17.07
C ASP A 97 -4.38 -15.65 -18.27
N PHE A 98 -5.12 -14.57 -18.22
CA PHE A 98 -6.07 -14.12 -19.23
C PHE A 98 -5.76 -12.68 -19.61
N ASP A 99 -5.18 -12.49 -20.80
CA ASP A 99 -4.87 -11.15 -21.32
C ASP A 99 -5.97 -10.68 -22.26
N LEU A 100 -6.43 -9.44 -22.11
CA LEU A 100 -7.29 -8.81 -23.11
C LEU A 100 -6.56 -8.73 -24.46
N ARG A 101 -7.23 -9.13 -25.55
CA ARG A 101 -6.67 -9.01 -26.90
C ARG A 101 -6.53 -7.57 -27.38
N SER A 102 -7.25 -6.66 -26.74
CA SER A 102 -7.23 -5.23 -26.98
C SER A 102 -6.96 -4.54 -25.65
N GLY A 103 -5.79 -3.90 -25.51
CA GLY A 103 -5.37 -3.23 -24.29
C GLY A 103 -4.24 -3.96 -23.56
N SER A 104 -3.91 -3.47 -22.36
CA SER A 104 -2.93 -4.03 -21.43
C SER A 104 -3.55 -4.88 -20.31
N GLY A 105 -4.87 -4.79 -20.11
CA GLY A 105 -5.53 -5.41 -18.97
C GLY A 105 -5.49 -6.94 -18.96
N SER A 106 -5.29 -7.50 -17.77
CA SER A 106 -5.18 -8.94 -17.55
C SER A 106 -5.81 -9.40 -16.24
N ALA A 107 -6.06 -10.71 -16.15
CA ALA A 107 -6.44 -11.37 -14.91
C ALA A 107 -5.70 -12.71 -14.77
N SER A 108 -5.22 -12.99 -13.56
CA SER A 108 -4.58 -14.25 -13.19
C SER A 108 -5.44 -15.00 -12.20
N ILE A 109 -5.75 -16.25 -12.50
CA ILE A 109 -6.48 -17.17 -11.61
C ILE A 109 -5.57 -18.33 -11.30
N THR A 110 -5.06 -18.40 -10.08
CA THR A 110 -4.07 -19.39 -9.66
C THR A 110 -4.42 -20.06 -8.34
N ARG A 111 -4.00 -21.31 -8.18
CA ARG A 111 -3.96 -22.04 -6.93
C ARG A 111 -2.60 -21.85 -6.27
N ILE A 112 -2.61 -21.62 -4.96
CA ILE A 112 -1.38 -21.49 -4.17
C ILE A 112 -0.92 -22.89 -3.74
N ASP A 113 0.21 -23.33 -4.28
CA ASP A 113 0.89 -24.60 -3.95
C ASP A 113 2.03 -24.30 -2.95
N LEU A 114 1.79 -24.42 -1.64
CA LEU A 114 2.85 -24.22 -0.65
C LEU A 114 3.90 -25.33 -0.73
N GLN A 115 5.18 -24.94 -0.87
CA GLN A 115 6.28 -25.87 -0.69
C GLN A 115 6.94 -25.60 0.66
N GLY A 116 6.66 -26.45 1.65
CA GLY A 116 7.34 -26.43 2.94
C GLY A 116 6.59 -25.79 4.10
N ALA A 117 5.25 -25.68 4.04
CA ALA A 117 4.47 -25.32 5.22
C ALA A 117 4.71 -26.33 6.35
N PRO A 118 4.90 -25.87 7.61
CA PRO A 118 5.09 -26.78 8.74
C PRO A 118 3.91 -27.75 8.85
N GLU A 119 4.17 -29.01 9.21
CA GLU A 119 3.13 -30.02 9.46
C GLU A 119 2.14 -29.49 10.51
N GLY A 120 0.98 -28.97 10.10
CA GLY A 120 0.03 -28.41 11.08
C GLY A 120 -1.20 -27.65 10.61
N GLY A 121 -1.30 -27.16 9.38
CA GLY A 121 -2.51 -26.45 8.93
C GLY A 121 -2.26 -25.44 7.82
N LEU A 122 -3.34 -24.93 7.26
CA LEU A 122 -3.38 -24.04 6.08
C LEU A 122 -2.68 -22.69 6.35
N PRO A 123 -2.04 -22.10 5.32
CA PRO A 123 -1.39 -20.79 5.40
C PRO A 123 -2.37 -19.65 5.19
N PHE A 124 -3.67 -19.90 4.97
CA PHE A 124 -4.63 -18.84 4.67
C PHE A 124 -4.61 -17.80 5.78
N ASP A 125 -4.66 -18.25 7.04
CA ASP A 125 -4.54 -17.38 8.21
C ASP A 125 -3.22 -16.60 8.23
N GLU A 126 -2.11 -17.20 7.77
CA GLU A 126 -0.79 -16.56 7.73
C GLU A 126 -0.66 -15.56 6.58
N LEU A 127 -1.19 -15.87 5.40
CA LEU A 127 -1.28 -14.97 4.25
C LEU A 127 -2.21 -13.80 4.59
N GLN A 128 -3.35 -14.10 5.23
CA GLN A 128 -4.29 -13.10 5.72
C GLN A 128 -3.64 -12.20 6.78
N ARG A 129 -2.90 -12.79 7.73
CA ARG A 129 -2.15 -12.05 8.75
C ARG A 129 -1.09 -11.14 8.12
N GLN A 130 -0.37 -11.62 7.10
CA GLN A 130 0.60 -10.80 6.39
C GLN A 130 -0.08 -9.64 5.65
N ALA A 131 -1.14 -9.91 4.89
CA ALA A 131 -1.88 -8.87 4.17
C ALA A 131 -2.48 -7.81 5.13
N ARG A 132 -2.96 -8.24 6.30
CA ARG A 132 -3.38 -7.31 7.37
C ARG A 132 -2.22 -6.50 7.91
N SER A 133 -1.05 -7.11 8.11
CA SER A 133 0.16 -6.41 8.56
C SER A 133 0.58 -5.35 7.54
N ASP A 134 0.61 -5.70 6.26
CA ASP A 134 0.97 -4.79 5.16
C ASP A 134 -0.04 -3.63 5.09
N ALA A 135 -1.34 -3.91 5.23
CA ALA A 135 -2.38 -2.88 5.28
C ALA A 135 -2.36 -2.04 6.57
N ALA A 136 -1.88 -2.58 7.69
CA ALA A 136 -1.67 -1.80 8.90
C ALA A 136 -0.45 -0.88 8.78
N GLU A 137 0.59 -1.31 8.04
CA GLU A 137 1.81 -0.54 7.83
C GLU A 137 1.66 0.55 6.77
N ASP A 138 0.99 0.24 5.67
CA ASP A 138 0.95 1.07 4.45
C ASP A 138 -0.48 1.32 3.92
N GLY A 139 -1.51 0.90 4.66
CA GLY A 139 -2.88 0.99 4.18
C GLY A 139 -3.55 2.34 4.37
N PHE A 140 -4.46 2.67 3.46
CA PHE A 140 -5.23 3.92 3.51
C PHE A 140 -6.71 3.65 3.74
N GLU A 141 -7.25 4.07 4.89
CA GLU A 141 -8.65 3.82 5.26
C GLU A 141 -9.29 5.03 5.93
N ALA A 142 -10.59 5.24 5.70
CA ALA A 142 -11.34 6.32 6.35
C ALA A 142 -11.63 5.99 7.83
N LEU A 143 -11.58 7.00 8.70
CA LEU A 143 -11.83 6.91 10.14
C LEU A 143 -13.08 7.72 10.53
N PRO A 144 -14.30 7.23 10.26
CA PRO A 144 -15.53 8.00 10.45
C PRO A 144 -15.82 8.36 11.91
N ASP A 145 -15.23 7.62 12.86
CA ASP A 145 -15.47 7.80 14.29
C ASP A 145 -14.70 9.00 14.89
N LEU A 146 -13.72 9.56 14.17
CA LEU A 146 -13.01 10.79 14.57
C LEU A 146 -13.85 12.06 14.31
N GLY A 147 -15.00 11.94 13.64
CA GLY A 147 -16.00 13.00 13.47
C GLY A 147 -15.67 14.05 12.39
N ASP A 148 -14.40 14.27 12.11
CA ASP A 148 -13.89 15.04 10.97
C ASP A 148 -13.55 14.11 9.79
N ASP A 149 -13.26 14.69 8.62
CA ASP A 149 -12.75 13.93 7.48
C ASP A 149 -11.33 13.47 7.83
N ALA A 150 -11.19 12.16 8.07
CA ALA A 150 -10.00 11.58 8.67
C ALA A 150 -9.67 10.24 8.01
N PHE A 151 -8.38 9.99 7.85
CA PHE A 151 -7.85 8.77 7.28
C PHE A 151 -6.70 8.23 8.12
N ARG A 152 -6.64 6.91 8.26
CA ARG A 152 -5.42 6.20 8.61
C ARG A 152 -4.60 6.03 7.33
N ASP A 153 -3.33 6.41 7.39
CA ASP A 153 -2.31 6.24 6.34
C ASP A 153 -1.15 5.43 6.97
N GLY A 154 -1.30 4.12 6.96
CA GLY A 154 -0.42 3.20 7.66
C GLY A 154 -0.44 3.43 9.18
N THR A 155 0.73 3.79 9.72
CA THR A 155 0.89 4.12 11.15
C THR A 155 0.65 5.61 11.48
N GLN A 156 0.25 6.41 10.49
CA GLN A 156 -0.12 7.82 10.63
C GLN A 156 -1.63 8.00 10.59
N VAL A 157 -2.14 9.02 11.29
CA VAL A 157 -3.53 9.47 11.13
C VAL A 157 -3.51 10.90 10.59
N ALA A 158 -4.25 11.12 9.51
CA ALA A 158 -4.44 12.42 8.87
C ALA A 158 -5.88 12.90 9.13
N VAL A 159 -6.05 14.17 9.48
CA VAL A 159 -7.37 14.76 9.78
C VAL A 159 -7.48 16.16 9.20
N LEU A 160 -8.58 16.46 8.52
CA LEU A 160 -8.98 17.81 8.16
C LEU A 160 -9.84 18.42 9.28
N HIS A 161 -9.29 19.41 9.99
CA HIS A 161 -9.95 20.08 11.11
C HIS A 161 -10.12 21.58 10.83
N GLY A 162 -11.29 21.96 10.32
CA GLY A 162 -11.57 23.35 9.94
C GLY A 162 -10.70 23.82 8.77
N PRO A 163 -9.94 24.92 8.88
CA PRO A 163 -9.03 25.38 7.82
C PRO A 163 -7.68 24.63 7.82
N ASP A 164 -7.37 23.90 8.89
CA ASP A 164 -6.10 23.23 9.08
C ASP A 164 -6.27 21.74 8.78
N LEU A 165 -5.19 21.11 8.34
CA LEU A 165 -5.07 19.65 8.40
C LEU A 165 -3.94 19.30 9.36
N PHE A 166 -4.03 18.15 10.01
CA PHE A 166 -2.94 17.68 10.85
C PHE A 166 -2.71 16.18 10.68
N PHE A 167 -1.48 15.78 10.99
CA PHE A 167 -1.02 14.41 11.00
C PHE A 167 -0.49 14.07 12.39
N THR A 168 -0.92 12.94 12.94
CA THR A 168 -0.35 12.36 14.15
C THR A 168 0.38 11.07 13.84
N THR A 169 1.55 10.89 14.45
CA THR A 169 2.29 9.62 14.38
C THR A 169 2.80 9.23 15.75
N TYR A 170 2.88 7.93 15.98
CA TYR A 170 3.58 7.36 17.13
C TYR A 170 4.64 6.40 16.62
N ALA A 171 5.88 6.56 17.09
CA ALA A 171 6.98 5.65 16.81
C ALA A 171 7.49 5.06 18.12
N ALA A 172 7.60 3.73 18.17
CA ALA A 172 8.19 3.05 19.31
C ALA A 172 9.70 3.35 19.42
N ALA A 173 10.24 3.21 20.64
CA ALA A 173 11.66 3.46 20.92
C ALA A 173 12.62 2.56 20.13
N SER A 174 12.14 1.41 19.65
CA SER A 174 12.92 0.47 18.85
C SER A 174 12.07 -0.07 17.70
N ALA A 175 12.65 -0.10 16.50
CA ALA A 175 11.98 -0.66 15.33
C ALA A 175 11.54 -2.11 15.59
N GLY A 176 10.30 -2.45 15.23
CA GLY A 176 9.73 -3.78 15.41
C GLY A 176 9.40 -4.18 16.85
N SER A 177 9.51 -3.27 17.83
CA SER A 177 9.10 -3.57 19.21
C SER A 177 7.57 -3.52 19.42
N MET A 178 6.84 -3.02 18.42
CA MET A 178 5.40 -2.85 18.40
C MET A 178 4.93 -3.13 16.97
N ASP A 179 3.81 -3.83 16.83
CA ASP A 179 3.18 -4.04 15.52
C ASP A 179 2.50 -2.75 15.03
N ALA A 180 2.21 -2.71 13.72
CA ALA A 180 1.65 -1.54 13.08
C ALA A 180 0.26 -1.17 13.60
N ASP A 181 -0.58 -2.16 13.92
CA ASP A 181 -1.90 -1.95 14.52
C ASP A 181 -1.80 -1.19 15.86
N ALA A 182 -0.86 -1.56 16.73
CA ALA A 182 -0.66 -0.87 17.99
C ALA A 182 -0.05 0.53 17.83
N LEU A 183 0.80 0.74 16.81
CA LEU A 183 1.29 2.09 16.46
C LEU A 183 0.15 2.97 15.94
N ALA A 184 -0.68 2.46 15.03
CA ALA A 184 -1.86 3.13 14.49
C ALA A 184 -2.87 3.48 15.59
N THR A 185 -3.19 2.53 16.48
CA THR A 185 -4.08 2.78 17.63
C THR A 185 -3.60 3.95 18.49
N LYS A 186 -2.27 4.08 18.69
CA LYS A 186 -1.70 5.21 19.43
C LYS A 186 -1.76 6.51 18.63
N ALA A 187 -1.55 6.47 17.32
CA ALA A 187 -1.70 7.63 16.45
C ALA A 187 -3.16 8.13 16.42
N GLU A 188 -4.14 7.23 16.40
CA GLU A 188 -5.58 7.55 16.49
C GLU A 188 -5.93 8.18 17.84
N ALA A 189 -5.41 7.63 18.95
CA ALA A 189 -5.61 8.22 20.27
C ALA A 189 -5.03 9.64 20.37
N LEU A 190 -3.85 9.87 19.75
CA LEU A 190 -3.28 11.22 19.63
C LEU A 190 -4.17 12.12 18.78
N ALA A 191 -4.65 11.65 17.63
CA ALA A 191 -5.52 12.44 16.74
C ALA A 191 -6.79 12.88 17.47
N ALA A 192 -7.46 11.95 18.16
CA ALA A 192 -8.66 12.24 18.94
C ALA A 192 -8.41 13.31 20.02
N GLY A 193 -7.24 13.29 20.68
CA GLY A 193 -6.89 14.32 21.67
C GLY A 193 -6.52 15.67 21.06
N VAL A 194 -5.98 15.69 19.84
CA VAL A 194 -5.62 16.92 19.12
C VAL A 194 -6.86 17.69 18.62
N LEU A 195 -8.00 17.02 18.41
CA LEU A 195 -9.25 17.68 17.97
C LEU A 195 -9.72 18.81 18.90
N ASP A 196 -9.35 18.77 20.19
CA ASP A 196 -9.68 19.81 21.18
C ASP A 196 -8.59 20.89 21.31
N VAL A 197 -7.51 20.82 20.53
CA VAL A 197 -6.37 21.75 20.56
C VAL A 197 -6.57 22.86 19.53
N ASP A 198 -6.29 24.10 19.94
CA ASP A 198 -6.23 25.25 19.03
C ASP A 198 -4.92 25.20 18.21
N LEU A 199 -5.02 24.72 16.97
CA LEU A 199 -3.89 24.54 16.06
C LEU A 199 -3.30 25.86 15.53
N SER A 200 -4.02 26.98 15.69
CA SER A 200 -3.58 28.30 15.23
C SER A 200 -2.60 28.99 16.19
N GLN A 201 -2.27 28.34 17.31
CA GLN A 201 -1.40 28.88 18.34
C GLN A 201 0.05 29.03 17.87
N ALA A 202 0.79 29.90 18.57
CA ALA A 202 2.24 29.99 18.40
C ALA A 202 2.91 28.65 18.73
N PRO A 203 4.05 28.31 18.10
CA PRO A 203 4.67 26.98 18.23
C PRO A 203 4.88 26.51 19.67
N GLU A 204 5.31 27.39 20.57
CA GLU A 204 5.54 27.01 21.97
C GLU A 204 4.25 26.67 22.72
N ALA A 205 3.15 27.37 22.42
CA ALA A 205 1.85 27.11 23.03
C ALA A 205 1.21 25.85 22.45
N LEU A 206 1.32 25.66 21.13
CA LEU A 206 0.89 24.43 20.46
C LEU A 206 1.62 23.21 21.02
N CYS A 207 2.94 23.28 21.18
CA CYS A 207 3.72 22.17 21.72
C CYS A 207 3.43 21.90 23.19
N ALA A 208 3.12 22.91 23.99
CA ALA A 208 2.67 22.71 25.37
C ALA A 208 1.28 22.05 25.44
N ALA A 209 0.37 22.37 24.51
CA ALA A 209 -0.93 21.71 24.42
C ALA A 209 -0.76 20.25 23.97
N PHE A 210 0.07 20.01 22.95
CA PHE A 210 0.35 18.67 22.45
C PHE A 210 1.05 17.78 23.50
N ASP A 211 1.96 18.34 24.31
CA ASP A 211 2.58 17.65 25.45
C ASP A 211 1.52 17.03 26.40
N GLY A 212 0.47 17.80 26.70
CA GLY A 212 -0.68 17.32 27.48
C GLY A 212 -1.45 16.19 26.79
N VAL A 213 -1.70 16.31 25.49
CA VAL A 213 -2.35 15.26 24.69
C VAL A 213 -1.54 13.96 24.72
N VAL A 214 -0.22 14.05 24.52
CA VAL A 214 0.68 12.89 24.54
C VAL A 214 0.70 12.25 25.93
N ALA A 215 0.77 13.06 26.99
CA ALA A 215 0.73 12.59 28.37
C ALA A 215 -0.53 11.77 28.69
N ASP A 216 -1.69 12.23 28.22
CA ASP A 216 -2.98 11.59 28.45
C ASP A 216 -3.19 10.36 27.55
N ALA A 217 -2.78 10.42 26.27
CA ALA A 217 -3.06 9.37 25.29
C ALA A 217 -2.07 8.20 25.35
N VAL A 218 -0.78 8.47 25.48
CA VAL A 218 0.28 7.46 25.29
C VAL A 218 1.27 7.35 26.45
N GLY A 219 1.39 8.38 27.28
CA GLY A 219 2.18 8.32 28.51
C GLY A 219 3.06 9.55 28.74
N PRO A 220 3.77 9.60 29.89
CA PRO A 220 4.49 10.80 30.33
C PRO A 220 5.59 11.23 29.35
N VAL A 221 5.64 12.54 29.13
CA VAL A 221 6.59 13.18 28.21
C VAL A 221 7.81 13.68 28.96
N ASP A 222 8.99 13.43 28.40
CA ASP A 222 10.27 13.94 28.91
C ASP A 222 10.61 15.30 28.27
N GLU A 223 10.37 15.43 26.97
CA GLU A 223 10.70 16.62 26.19
C GLU A 223 9.74 16.78 25.01
N THR A 224 9.29 18.01 24.76
CA THR A 224 8.56 18.37 23.53
C THR A 224 9.26 19.53 22.83
N VAL A 225 9.53 19.37 21.54
CA VAL A 225 10.21 20.38 20.71
C VAL A 225 9.40 20.74 19.45
N PRO A 226 9.47 21.99 18.99
CA PRO A 226 8.90 22.37 17.71
C PRO A 226 9.61 21.66 16.54
N THR A 227 8.84 21.35 15.51
CA THR A 227 9.31 20.72 14.27
C THR A 227 8.72 21.41 13.04
N SER A 228 9.38 21.22 11.90
CA SER A 228 8.90 21.63 10.59
C SER A 228 9.28 20.57 9.57
N GLY A 229 8.47 20.40 8.53
CA GLY A 229 8.72 19.42 7.48
C GLY A 229 7.71 19.55 6.35
N ALA A 230 7.52 18.46 5.62
CA ALA A 230 6.47 18.33 4.62
C ALA A 230 5.94 16.89 4.64
N VAL A 231 4.67 16.73 4.28
CA VAL A 231 4.04 15.44 4.00
C VAL A 231 3.64 15.43 2.54
N GLY A 232 4.07 14.42 1.80
CA GLY A 232 3.89 14.36 0.35
C GLY A 232 3.49 12.99 -0.16
N VAL A 233 2.74 12.99 -1.26
CA VAL A 233 2.39 11.83 -2.07
C VAL A 233 2.39 12.28 -3.54
N ASP A 234 3.09 11.54 -4.39
CA ASP A 234 3.26 11.87 -5.81
C ASP A 234 3.69 13.33 -6.03
N ASP A 235 2.86 14.13 -6.72
CA ASP A 235 3.09 15.56 -7.01
C ASP A 235 2.43 16.50 -5.97
N VAL A 236 1.85 15.96 -4.89
CA VAL A 236 1.19 16.72 -3.83
C VAL A 236 2.08 16.78 -2.60
N ASP A 237 2.61 17.96 -2.31
CA ASP A 237 3.34 18.27 -1.07
C ASP A 237 2.55 19.25 -0.19
N ILE A 238 2.55 18.98 1.12
CA ILE A 238 1.99 19.84 2.15
C ILE A 238 3.10 20.23 3.12
N ASP A 239 3.47 21.51 3.14
CA ASP A 239 4.37 22.04 4.15
C ASP A 239 3.72 21.96 5.53
N THR A 240 4.49 21.52 6.52
CA THR A 240 4.00 21.32 7.89
C THR A 240 4.88 21.96 8.94
N SER A 241 4.24 22.38 10.02
CA SER A 241 4.88 22.78 11.27
C SER A 241 4.16 22.14 12.44
N GLY A 242 4.86 21.84 13.53
CA GLY A 242 4.23 21.18 14.66
C GLY A 242 5.21 20.84 15.75
N CYS A 243 5.03 19.66 16.34
CA CYS A 243 5.70 19.28 17.58
C CYS A 243 6.12 17.82 17.56
N ARG A 244 7.28 17.52 18.14
CA ARG A 244 7.70 16.15 18.48
C ARG A 244 7.86 16.06 19.99
N ALA A 245 7.12 15.15 20.60
CA ALA A 245 7.28 14.75 21.99
C ALA A 245 8.10 13.46 22.08
N THR A 246 9.02 13.39 23.03
CA THR A 246 9.81 12.21 23.36
C THR A 246 9.40 11.72 24.74
N LEU A 247 9.06 10.43 24.85
CA LEU A 247 8.65 9.78 26.09
C LEU A 247 9.87 9.21 26.82
N GLY A 248 9.71 8.89 28.11
CA GLY A 248 10.80 8.39 28.94
C GLY A 248 11.37 7.01 28.57
N ASP A 249 10.67 6.26 27.72
CA ASP A 249 11.17 5.01 27.12
C ASP A 249 11.92 5.24 25.79
N GLY A 250 11.96 6.48 25.30
CA GLY A 250 12.55 6.86 24.02
C GLY A 250 11.59 6.79 22.82
N ALA A 251 10.31 6.42 23.02
CA ALA A 251 9.30 6.52 21.98
C ALA A 251 9.02 7.98 21.63
N THR A 252 8.48 8.23 20.44
CA THR A 252 8.16 9.58 20.00
C THR A 252 6.73 9.69 19.48
N ALA A 253 6.05 10.76 19.87
CA ALA A 253 4.79 11.18 19.28
C ALA A 253 5.03 12.46 18.47
N THR A 254 4.43 12.56 17.28
CA THR A 254 4.57 13.74 16.42
C THR A 254 3.19 14.28 16.07
N LEU A 255 3.08 15.62 16.07
CA LEU A 255 2.01 16.38 15.48
C LEU A 255 2.61 17.23 14.35
N ALA A 256 2.06 17.12 13.15
CA ALA A 256 2.42 17.98 12.02
C ALA A 256 1.16 18.65 11.49
N VAL A 257 1.13 19.98 11.48
CA VAL A 257 -0.02 20.80 11.06
C VAL A 257 0.31 21.50 9.76
N GLY A 258 -0.60 21.45 8.80
CA GLY A 258 -0.47 22.09 7.48
C GLY A 258 -1.77 22.79 7.06
N ASP A 259 -1.73 23.41 5.88
CA ASP A 259 -2.89 24.09 5.30
C ASP A 259 -3.90 23.07 4.74
N GLY A 260 -5.15 23.15 5.20
CA GLY A 260 -6.26 22.28 4.78
C GLY A 260 -6.64 22.40 3.30
N SER A 261 -6.19 23.46 2.61
CA SER A 261 -6.57 23.70 1.21
C SER A 261 -6.14 22.60 0.22
N ARG A 262 -5.13 21.79 0.59
CA ARG A 262 -4.60 20.69 -0.21
C ARG A 262 -5.18 19.32 0.15
N TRP A 263 -6.12 19.26 1.10
CA TRP A 263 -6.66 18.01 1.64
C TRP A 263 -7.18 17.06 0.55
N GLN A 264 -8.10 17.54 -0.30
CA GLN A 264 -8.70 16.67 -1.31
C GLN A 264 -7.66 16.19 -2.33
N ASP A 265 -6.75 17.06 -2.77
CA ASP A 265 -5.67 16.68 -3.68
C ASP A 265 -4.78 15.58 -3.06
N TRP A 266 -4.50 15.67 -1.76
CA TRP A 266 -3.71 14.68 -1.03
C TRP A 266 -4.46 13.34 -0.86
N VAL A 267 -5.75 13.39 -0.51
CA VAL A 267 -6.60 12.18 -0.40
C VAL A 267 -6.71 11.48 -1.76
N ASP A 268 -6.93 12.23 -2.83
CA ASP A 268 -7.04 11.69 -4.19
C ASP A 268 -5.71 11.06 -4.65
N ALA A 269 -4.59 11.72 -4.37
CA ALA A 269 -3.26 11.18 -4.68
C ALA A 269 -2.94 9.93 -3.86
N LYS A 270 -3.30 9.88 -2.57
CA LYS A 270 -3.17 8.67 -1.74
C LYS A 270 -4.01 7.53 -2.29
N ALA A 271 -5.29 7.76 -2.56
CA ALA A 271 -6.18 6.74 -3.11
C ALA A 271 -5.72 6.19 -4.47
N ALA A 272 -5.03 7.02 -5.27
CA ALA A 272 -4.49 6.63 -6.58
C ALA A 272 -3.06 6.06 -6.52
N SER A 273 -2.39 6.12 -5.37
CA SER A 273 -0.97 5.76 -5.29
C SER A 273 -0.76 4.25 -5.39
N ASP A 274 0.18 3.83 -6.24
CA ASP A 274 0.58 2.42 -6.36
C ASP A 274 1.15 1.82 -5.07
N LEU A 275 1.55 2.67 -4.12
CA LEU A 275 2.12 2.32 -2.82
C LEU A 275 1.05 2.14 -1.74
N THR A 276 -0.19 2.55 -1.97
CA THR A 276 -1.27 2.38 -1.00
C THR A 276 -1.74 0.94 -1.01
N VAL A 277 -1.71 0.31 0.17
CA VAL A 277 -2.26 -1.03 0.38
C VAL A 277 -3.72 -0.89 0.78
N SER A 278 -4.58 -1.79 0.30
CA SER A 278 -5.95 -1.88 0.81
C SER A 278 -6.16 -3.25 1.44
N TYR A 279 -7.21 -3.39 2.24
CA TYR A 279 -7.56 -4.68 2.82
C TYR A 279 -9.06 -4.76 3.10
N ALA A 280 -9.70 -5.79 2.56
CA ALA A 280 -11.10 -6.08 2.84
C ALA A 280 -11.29 -7.57 3.08
N GLU A 281 -11.97 -7.93 4.17
CA GLU A 281 -12.50 -9.29 4.32
C GLU A 281 -13.72 -9.49 3.43
N VAL A 282 -13.76 -10.62 2.75
CA VAL A 282 -14.83 -10.96 1.81
C VAL A 282 -15.29 -12.40 2.03
N THR A 283 -16.48 -12.71 1.51
CA THR A 283 -16.97 -14.09 1.43
C THR A 283 -17.30 -14.39 -0.02
N VAL A 284 -16.70 -15.45 -0.56
CA VAL A 284 -16.83 -15.82 -1.98
C VAL A 284 -17.35 -17.25 -2.05
N ALA A 285 -18.51 -17.47 -2.66
CA ALA A 285 -19.15 -18.80 -2.75
C ALA A 285 -19.26 -19.55 -1.40
N GLY A 286 -19.37 -18.83 -0.28
CA GLY A 286 -19.42 -19.41 1.07
C GLY A 286 -18.06 -19.71 1.72
N HIS A 287 -16.96 -19.36 1.06
CA HIS A 287 -15.60 -19.44 1.57
C HIS A 287 -15.14 -18.09 2.11
N ALA A 288 -14.33 -18.10 3.17
CA ALA A 288 -13.66 -16.90 3.66
C ALA A 288 -12.63 -16.44 2.63
N GLY A 289 -12.45 -15.14 2.49
CA GLY A 289 -11.41 -14.57 1.66
C GLY A 289 -11.00 -13.18 2.13
N TYR A 290 -9.93 -12.66 1.55
CA TYR A 290 -9.55 -11.27 1.69
C TYR A 290 -9.05 -10.72 0.36
N ASP A 291 -9.27 -9.43 0.13
CA ASP A 291 -8.80 -8.69 -1.03
C ASP A 291 -7.85 -7.58 -0.55
N ASP A 292 -6.64 -7.52 -1.12
CA ASP A 292 -5.63 -6.50 -0.79
C ASP A 292 -5.63 -5.29 -1.73
N GLY A 293 -6.59 -5.22 -2.66
CA GLY A 293 -6.72 -4.19 -3.69
C GLY A 293 -6.17 -4.60 -5.05
N LYS A 294 -5.24 -5.57 -5.08
CA LYS A 294 -4.66 -6.11 -6.32
C LYS A 294 -4.92 -7.61 -6.45
N VAL A 295 -5.05 -8.29 -5.31
CA VAL A 295 -5.16 -9.73 -5.20
C VAL A 295 -6.26 -10.09 -4.20
N LEU A 296 -7.19 -10.92 -4.66
CA LEU A 296 -8.13 -11.67 -3.85
C LEU A 296 -7.56 -13.04 -3.53
N VAL A 297 -7.56 -13.44 -2.26
CA VAL A 297 -7.24 -14.80 -1.82
C VAL A 297 -8.45 -15.40 -1.11
N VAL A 298 -8.86 -16.60 -1.51
CA VAL A 298 -10.01 -17.34 -0.97
C VAL A 298 -9.56 -18.66 -0.35
N ASP A 299 -10.04 -18.94 0.86
CA ASP A 299 -9.80 -20.18 1.59
C ASP A 299 -10.60 -21.36 0.98
N ASP A 300 -10.01 -21.98 -0.04
CA ASP A 300 -10.50 -23.22 -0.64
C ASP A 300 -9.67 -24.43 -0.15
N GLY A 301 -9.40 -24.47 1.16
CA GLY A 301 -8.72 -25.59 1.80
C GLY A 301 -7.23 -25.66 1.48
N GLU A 302 -6.74 -26.85 1.10
CA GLU A 302 -5.31 -27.13 0.91
C GLU A 302 -4.64 -26.28 -0.19
N GLN A 303 -5.43 -25.71 -1.09
CA GLN A 303 -4.94 -24.88 -2.19
C GLN A 303 -5.79 -23.61 -2.30
N PRO A 304 -5.51 -22.58 -1.47
CA PRO A 304 -6.19 -21.31 -1.56
C PRO A 304 -6.21 -20.79 -3.00
N LEU A 305 -7.36 -20.25 -3.39
CA LEU A 305 -7.52 -19.62 -4.69
C LEU A 305 -6.98 -18.19 -4.62
N ARG A 306 -6.15 -17.81 -5.59
CA ARG A 306 -5.65 -16.46 -5.78
C ARG A 306 -6.20 -15.92 -7.10
N VAL A 307 -6.84 -14.76 -7.04
CA VAL A 307 -7.29 -14.02 -8.22
C VAL A 307 -6.63 -12.65 -8.21
N ALA A 308 -5.88 -12.33 -9.25
CA ALA A 308 -5.28 -11.00 -9.42
C ALA A 308 -5.74 -10.36 -10.72
N THR A 309 -5.77 -9.04 -10.72
CA THR A 309 -6.10 -8.21 -11.88
C THR A 309 -5.04 -7.14 -12.04
N GLU A 310 -4.78 -6.73 -13.27
CA GLU A 310 -3.75 -5.74 -13.59
C GLU A 310 -4.16 -4.94 -14.85
N ASP A 311 -3.85 -3.65 -14.87
CA ASP A 311 -3.99 -2.76 -16.04
C ASP A 311 -5.39 -2.71 -16.69
N LEU A 312 -6.46 -2.89 -15.91
CA LEU A 312 -7.84 -2.94 -16.43
C LEU A 312 -8.50 -1.57 -16.65
N ASP A 313 -7.91 -0.47 -16.15
CA ASP A 313 -8.48 0.88 -16.22
C ASP A 313 -9.92 0.93 -15.67
N LEU A 314 -10.13 0.29 -14.51
CA LEU A 314 -11.41 0.21 -13.79
C LEU A 314 -11.31 0.96 -12.47
N ASP A 315 -12.45 1.43 -11.96
CA ASP A 315 -12.54 1.92 -10.60
C ASP A 315 -12.18 0.79 -9.61
N PRO A 316 -11.44 1.05 -8.51
CA PRO A 316 -10.98 0.02 -7.57
C PRO A 316 -12.10 -0.89 -7.03
N ASP A 317 -13.27 -0.32 -6.71
CA ASP A 317 -14.43 -1.07 -6.24
C ASP A 317 -14.98 -2.03 -7.30
N VAL A 318 -14.92 -1.64 -8.58
CA VAL A 318 -15.35 -2.46 -9.71
C VAL A 318 -14.33 -3.57 -9.96
N GLU A 319 -13.04 -3.26 -9.83
CA GLU A 319 -11.97 -4.23 -9.97
C GLU A 319 -12.00 -5.29 -8.85
N ALA A 320 -12.26 -4.89 -7.60
CA ALA A 320 -12.49 -5.82 -6.49
C ALA A 320 -13.70 -6.73 -6.73
N GLN A 321 -14.82 -6.17 -7.20
CA GLN A 321 -16.00 -6.97 -7.57
C GLN A 321 -15.72 -7.95 -8.71
N LEU A 322 -14.90 -7.53 -9.68
CA LEU A 322 -14.46 -8.41 -10.77
C LEU A 322 -13.62 -9.58 -10.25
N ARG A 323 -12.69 -9.35 -9.32
CA ARG A 323 -11.92 -10.45 -8.69
C ARG A 323 -12.84 -11.44 -7.98
N VAL A 324 -13.85 -10.96 -7.25
CA VAL A 324 -14.88 -11.81 -6.62
C VAL A 324 -15.63 -12.63 -7.68
N ALA A 325 -16.12 -11.99 -8.75
CA ALA A 325 -16.85 -12.69 -9.82
C ALA A 325 -16.00 -13.76 -10.54
N LEU A 326 -14.71 -13.47 -10.76
CA LEU A 326 -13.75 -14.43 -11.32
C LEU A 326 -13.50 -15.60 -10.36
N ALA A 327 -13.46 -15.36 -9.05
CA ALA A 327 -13.32 -16.41 -8.05
C ALA A 327 -14.59 -17.29 -7.97
N GLU A 328 -15.78 -16.69 -7.96
CA GLU A 328 -17.06 -17.42 -8.00
C GLU A 328 -17.18 -18.31 -9.24
N LEU A 329 -16.72 -17.84 -10.40
CA LEU A 329 -16.70 -18.63 -11.64
C LEU A 329 -15.91 -19.95 -11.51
N VAL A 330 -14.87 -19.96 -10.66
CA VAL A 330 -14.01 -21.13 -10.42
C VAL A 330 -14.61 -22.03 -9.34
N LEU A 331 -15.20 -21.44 -8.30
CA LEU A 331 -15.66 -22.15 -7.11
C LEU A 331 -17.08 -22.74 -7.26
N GLY A 332 -17.91 -22.19 -8.14
CA GLY A 332 -19.23 -22.73 -8.51
C GLY A 332 -20.40 -22.16 -7.72
#